data_AF-A0A7W1GHK3-F1
#
_entry.id   AF-A0A7W1GHK3-F1
#
_cell.length_a   1.000
_cell.length_b   1.000
_cell.length_c   1.000
_cell.angle_alpha   90.00
_cell.angle_beta   90.00
_cell.angle_gamma   90.00
#
_symmetry.space_group_name_H-M   'P 1'
#
loop_
_entity.id
_entity.type
_entity.pdbx_description
1 polymer ?
#
loop_
_entity_poly.entity_id
_entity_poly.type
_entity_poly.pdbx_seq_one_letter_code
_entity_poly.pdbx_strand_id
1 'polypeptide(L)'
;MVSPDDYHPSRSLHREMNLPTIRSLMNDAVVFTNAFCGAPLCAVARAMLATGRYSYITANGERAHDGHETILCQSDVIFQEYLKAIGYRTKHAGKGHLGTRSLWMVLSG
;
A
#
# COMPACT_ATOMS: atom_id res chain seq x y z
N MET A 1 2.68 -0.36 9.83
CA MET A 1 1.69 -1.43 9.59
C MET A 1 1.53 -2.15 10.90
N VAL A 2 0.31 -2.36 11.36
CA VAL A 2 0.05 -3.16 12.56
C VAL A 2 -0.35 -4.54 12.08
N SER A 3 0.37 -5.56 12.51
CA SER A 3 0.13 -6.95 12.09
C SER A 3 -1.17 -7.45 12.71
N PRO A 4 -1.94 -8.33 12.04
CA PRO A 4 -3.01 -9.10 12.69
C PRO A 4 -2.53 -9.80 13.97
N ASP A 5 -1.25 -10.17 14.07
CA ASP A 5 -0.69 -10.74 15.30
C ASP A 5 -0.84 -9.82 16.52
N ASP A 6 -0.83 -8.50 16.29
CA ASP A 6 -0.88 -7.48 17.35
C ASP A 6 -2.32 -7.21 17.84
N TYR A 7 -3.34 -7.40 16.99
CA TYR A 7 -4.71 -6.96 17.29
C TYR A 7 -5.79 -8.03 17.11
N HIS A 8 -5.52 -9.18 16.49
CA HIS A 8 -6.56 -10.18 16.26
C HIS A 8 -6.74 -11.08 17.49
N PRO A 9 -7.96 -11.29 18.02
CA PRO A 9 -8.19 -12.01 19.28
C PRO A 9 -7.65 -13.44 19.35
N SER A 10 -7.52 -14.11 18.19
CA SER A 10 -6.96 -15.47 18.11
C SER A 10 -5.42 -15.53 18.16
N ARG A 11 -4.73 -14.39 18.16
CA ARG A 11 -3.26 -14.29 18.14
C ARG A 11 -2.73 -14.03 19.54
N SER A 12 -1.57 -14.60 19.86
CA SER A 12 -0.98 -14.56 21.22
C SER A 12 -0.72 -13.13 21.71
N LEU A 13 -0.21 -12.25 20.84
CA LEU A 13 0.19 -10.90 21.22
C LEU A 13 -0.98 -9.91 21.38
N HIS A 14 -2.22 -10.32 21.06
CA HIS A 14 -3.39 -9.44 21.11
C HIS A 14 -3.59 -8.72 22.44
N ARG A 15 -3.26 -9.38 23.56
CA ARG A 15 -3.42 -8.81 24.92
C ARG A 15 -2.18 -8.08 25.42
N GLU A 16 -1.03 -8.32 24.80
CA GLU A 16 0.26 -7.72 25.19
C GLU A 16 0.45 -6.35 24.52
N MET A 17 -0.10 -6.18 23.32
CA MET A 17 0.02 -4.95 22.56
C MET A 17 -0.96 -3.86 23.04
N ASN A 18 -0.40 -2.78 23.59
CA ASN A 18 -1.13 -1.59 23.97
C ASN A 18 -1.44 -0.71 22.74
N LEU A 19 -2.67 -0.84 22.20
CA LEU A 19 -3.11 -0.20 20.95
C LEU A 19 -4.39 0.64 21.14
N PRO A 20 -4.43 1.64 22.04
CA PRO A 20 -5.67 2.32 22.43
C PRO A 20 -6.33 3.05 21.26
N THR A 21 -5.57 3.79 20.45
CA THR A 21 -6.09 4.53 19.30
C THR A 21 -6.62 3.62 18.19
N ILE A 22 -5.96 2.49 17.94
CA ILE A 22 -6.41 1.52 16.93
C ILE A 22 -7.68 0.82 17.39
N ARG A 23 -7.76 0.43 18.67
CA ARG A 23 -8.98 -0.17 19.24
C ARG A 23 -10.16 0.79 19.20
N SER A 24 -9.94 2.07 19.52
CA SER A 24 -10.96 3.11 19.36
C SER A 24 -11.43 3.21 17.92
N LEU A 25 -10.51 3.25 16.95
CA LEU A 25 -10.85 3.31 15.53
C LEU A 25 -11.67 2.08 15.09
N MET A 26 -11.33 0.87 15.57
CA MET A 26 -12.05 -0.35 15.24
C MET A 26 -13.50 -0.36 15.77
N ASN A 27 -13.77 0.31 16.90
CA ASN A 27 -15.13 0.39 17.46
C ASN A 27 -16.05 1.30 16.65
N ASP A 28 -15.50 2.34 16.00
CA ASP A 28 -16.26 3.37 15.28
C ASP A 28 -16.19 3.22 13.75
N ALA A 29 -15.62 2.12 13.24
CA ALA A 29 -15.37 1.91 11.82
C ALA A 29 -15.91 0.57 11.29
N VAL A 30 -15.91 0.45 9.96
CA VAL A 30 -16.15 -0.84 9.29
C VAL A 30 -14.86 -1.67 9.34
N VAL A 31 -14.93 -2.84 9.96
CA VAL A 31 -13.80 -3.78 10.07
C VAL A 31 -13.95 -4.91 9.05
N PHE A 32 -12.97 -5.03 8.16
CA PHE A 32 -12.86 -6.16 7.25
C PHE A 32 -12.15 -7.32 7.94
N THR A 33 -12.86 -8.41 8.19
CA THR A 33 -12.30 -9.62 8.82
C THR A 33 -11.56 -10.54 7.84
N ASN A 34 -11.69 -10.27 6.54
CA ASN A 34 -11.11 -11.08 5.47
C ASN A 34 -10.51 -10.20 4.36
N ALA A 35 -9.48 -9.42 4.72
CA ALA A 35 -8.72 -8.58 3.81
C ALA A 35 -7.35 -9.19 3.50
N PHE A 36 -6.91 -9.12 2.23
CA PHE A 36 -5.68 -9.74 1.77
C PHE A 36 -4.72 -8.74 1.14
N CYS A 37 -3.42 -9.00 1.33
CA CYS A 37 -2.39 -8.32 0.57
C CYS A 37 -2.26 -8.98 -0.80
N GLY A 38 -2.19 -8.18 -1.87
CA GLY A 38 -2.11 -8.69 -3.24
C GLY A 38 -0.83 -9.45 -3.59
N ALA A 39 0.25 -9.26 -2.82
CA ALA A 39 1.50 -9.97 -2.99
C ALA A 39 2.28 -10.07 -1.67
N PRO A 40 3.10 -11.12 -1.48
CA PRO A 40 3.95 -11.26 -0.30
C PRO A 40 5.23 -10.39 -0.33
N LEU A 41 5.39 -9.52 -1.34
CA LEU A 41 6.55 -8.65 -1.52
C LEU A 41 6.15 -7.17 -1.47
N CYS A 42 6.94 -6.37 -0.76
CA CYS A 42 6.57 -4.99 -0.43
C CYS A 42 6.46 -4.04 -1.63
N ALA A 43 7.32 -4.15 -2.65
CA ALA A 43 7.21 -3.32 -3.86
C ALA A 43 5.95 -3.66 -4.66
N VAL A 44 5.75 -4.95 -4.96
CA VAL A 44 4.61 -5.46 -5.73
C VAL A 44 3.29 -5.12 -5.06
N ALA A 45 3.17 -5.39 -3.76
CA ALA A 45 1.93 -5.10 -3.02
C ALA A 45 1.56 -3.61 -3.07
N ARG A 46 2.56 -2.72 -3.04
CA ARG A 46 2.34 -1.27 -3.15
C ARG A 46 1.99 -0.86 -4.57
N ALA A 47 2.60 -1.49 -5.58
CA ALA A 47 2.30 -1.22 -6.98
C ALA A 47 0.87 -1.63 -7.32
N MET A 48 0.44 -2.82 -6.87
CA MET A 48 -0.94 -3.28 -6.99
C MET A 48 -1.92 -2.34 -6.29
N LEU A 49 -1.61 -1.89 -5.07
CA LEU A 49 -2.44 -0.93 -4.35
C LEU A 49 -2.54 0.43 -5.07
N ALA A 50 -1.43 0.93 -5.60
CA ALA A 50 -1.38 2.23 -6.26
C ALA A 50 -2.12 2.23 -7.60
N THR A 51 -2.02 1.14 -8.36
CA THR A 51 -2.59 1.03 -9.73
C THR A 51 -3.95 0.35 -9.78
N GLY A 52 -4.32 -0.42 -8.74
CA GLY A 52 -5.49 -1.31 -8.76
C GLY A 52 -5.33 -2.53 -9.67
N ARG A 53 -4.11 -2.86 -10.11
CA ARG A 53 -3.82 -3.95 -11.08
C ARG A 53 -3.15 -5.14 -10.40
N TYR A 54 -3.24 -6.32 -11.01
CA TYR A 54 -2.60 -7.53 -10.51
C TYR A 54 -1.08 -7.54 -10.69
N SER A 55 -0.39 -8.33 -9.86
CA SER A 55 1.07 -8.42 -9.80
C SER A 55 1.74 -8.77 -11.14
N TYR A 56 1.11 -9.57 -11.99
CA TYR A 56 1.66 -9.93 -13.30
C TYR A 56 1.64 -8.77 -14.32
N ILE A 57 0.90 -7.70 -14.01
CA ILE A 57 0.78 -6.50 -14.84
C ILE A 57 1.66 -5.37 -14.31
N THR A 58 1.88 -5.33 -13.00
CA THR A 58 2.65 -4.28 -12.33
C THR A 58 4.12 -4.66 -12.18
N ALA A 59 4.99 -3.66 -12.00
CA ALA A 59 6.41 -3.87 -11.74
C ALA A 59 6.71 -4.73 -10.49
N ASN A 60 7.80 -5.48 -10.55
CA ASN A 60 8.20 -6.46 -9.54
C ASN A 60 9.51 -6.12 -8.81
N GLY A 61 9.67 -4.88 -8.34
CA GLY A 61 10.71 -4.48 -7.38
C GLY A 61 12.11 -5.07 -7.63
N GLU A 62 12.87 -5.28 -6.54
CA GLU A 62 14.24 -5.84 -6.57
C GLU A 62 14.32 -7.33 -6.99
N ARG A 63 13.21 -7.96 -7.38
CA ARG A 63 13.12 -9.40 -7.70
C ARG A 63 12.30 -9.67 -8.96
N ALA A 64 12.38 -8.78 -9.94
CA ALA A 64 11.80 -9.01 -11.24
C ALA A 64 12.47 -10.25 -11.89
N HIS A 65 11.67 -11.18 -12.39
CA HIS A 65 12.17 -12.22 -13.30
C HIS A 65 12.67 -11.54 -14.58
N ASP A 66 13.61 -12.19 -15.29
CA ASP A 66 14.18 -11.67 -16.54
C ASP A 66 13.08 -11.15 -17.49
N GLY A 67 13.20 -9.87 -17.87
CA GLY A 67 12.25 -9.19 -18.75
C GLY A 67 11.12 -8.40 -18.08
N HIS A 68 10.98 -8.44 -16.74
CA HIS A 68 10.00 -7.62 -16.01
C HIS A 68 10.60 -6.31 -15.49
N GLU A 69 9.80 -5.24 -15.54
CA GLU A 69 10.16 -3.95 -14.97
C GLU A 69 10.28 -3.99 -13.44
N THR A 70 11.28 -3.29 -12.90
CA THR A 70 11.58 -3.25 -11.45
C THR A 70 10.91 -2.06 -10.74
N ILE A 71 10.46 -1.07 -11.51
CA ILE A 71 9.76 0.14 -11.08
C ILE A 71 8.47 0.31 -11.88
N LEU A 72 7.45 0.98 -11.31
CA LEU A 72 6.22 1.26 -12.06
C LEU A 72 6.55 1.99 -13.37
N CYS A 73 5.93 1.57 -14.47
CA CYS A 73 6.10 2.23 -15.76
C CYS A 73 5.57 3.66 -15.65
N GLN A 74 6.18 4.60 -16.38
CA GLN A 74 5.72 5.99 -16.35
C GLN A 74 4.32 6.18 -16.95
N SER A 75 3.84 5.19 -17.72
CA SER A 75 2.47 5.12 -18.23
C SER A 75 1.47 4.46 -17.27
N ASP A 76 1.94 3.85 -16.17
CA ASP A 76 1.05 3.27 -15.16
C ASP A 76 0.43 4.39 -14.33
N VAL A 77 -0.87 4.62 -14.52
CA VAL A 77 -1.60 5.60 -13.74
C VAL A 77 -1.87 5.06 -12.34
N ILE A 78 -1.59 5.87 -11.33
CA ILE A 78 -1.85 5.55 -9.93
C ILE A 78 -3.02 6.38 -9.39
N PHE A 79 -3.76 5.86 -8.40
CA PHE A 79 -4.98 6.51 -7.92
C PHE A 79 -4.74 7.93 -7.36
N GLN A 80 -3.53 8.21 -6.88
CA GLN A 80 -3.13 9.53 -6.41
C GLN A 80 -3.17 10.57 -7.54
N GLU A 81 -2.84 10.19 -8.78
CA GLU A 81 -2.90 11.08 -9.94
C GLU A 81 -4.35 11.42 -10.31
N TYR A 82 -5.26 10.42 -10.26
CA TYR A 82 -6.69 10.66 -10.46
C TYR A 82 -7.26 11.63 -9.43
N LEU A 83 -6.93 11.45 -8.15
CA LEU A 83 -7.38 12.35 -7.08
C LEU A 83 -6.84 13.76 -7.27
N LYS A 84 -5.55 13.90 -7.63
CA LYS A 84 -4.94 15.21 -7.90
C LYS A 84 -5.60 15.92 -9.07
N ALA A 85 -5.89 15.20 -10.16
CA ALA A 85 -6.54 15.76 -11.35
C ALA A 85 -7.93 16.35 -11.06
N ILE A 86 -8.65 15.84 -10.06
CA ILE A 86 -9.97 16.35 -9.64
C ILE A 86 -9.89 17.32 -8.44
N GLY A 87 -8.70 17.82 -8.11
CA GLY A 87 -8.49 18.92 -7.15
C GLY A 87 -8.08 18.49 -5.73
N TYR A 88 -7.83 17.20 -5.46
CA TYR A 88 -7.32 16.79 -4.15
C TYR A 88 -5.85 17.17 -3.98
N ARG A 89 -5.50 17.60 -2.77
CA ARG A 89 -4.10 17.74 -2.36
C ARG A 89 -3.57 16.39 -1.91
N THR A 90 -2.67 15.82 -2.69
CA THR A 90 -2.05 14.52 -2.42
C THR A 90 -0.67 14.68 -1.79
N LYS A 91 -0.38 13.91 -0.74
CA LYS A 91 0.95 13.83 -0.12
C LYS A 91 1.30 12.37 0.17
N HIS A 92 2.60 12.06 0.14
CA HIS A 92 3.13 10.77 0.53
C HIS A 92 4.13 10.95 1.68
N ALA A 93 4.04 10.08 2.69
CA ALA A 93 4.96 10.07 3.83
C ALA A 93 5.44 8.63 4.10
N GLY A 94 6.74 8.48 4.32
CA GLY A 94 7.37 7.18 4.58
C GLY A 94 7.76 6.41 3.30
N LYS A 95 7.87 5.07 3.40
CA LYS A 95 8.37 4.21 2.31
C LYS A 95 7.41 4.20 1.12
N GLY A 96 7.89 4.57 -0.06
CA GLY A 96 7.16 4.47 -1.33
C GLY A 96 7.39 3.12 -2.01
N HIS A 97 8.63 2.82 -2.39
CA HIS A 97 9.02 1.58 -3.07
C HIS A 97 8.30 1.34 -4.42
N LEU A 98 8.05 2.42 -5.15
CA LEU A 98 7.39 2.45 -6.47
C LEU A 98 8.28 3.03 -7.58
N GLY A 99 9.55 3.34 -7.26
CA GLY A 99 10.40 4.23 -8.06
C GLY A 99 10.29 5.69 -7.60
N THR A 100 11.37 6.47 -7.79
CA THR A 100 11.44 7.88 -7.33
C THR A 100 10.61 8.83 -8.18
N ARG A 101 10.40 8.53 -9.46
CA ARG A 101 9.73 9.43 -10.42
C ARG A 101 8.21 9.45 -10.27
N SER A 102 7.56 8.30 -10.07
CA SER A 102 6.09 8.22 -9.98
C SER A 102 5.54 8.94 -8.76
N LEU A 103 6.25 8.91 -7.63
CA LEU A 103 5.89 9.72 -6.46
C LEU A 103 6.21 11.21 -6.65
N TRP A 104 7.23 11.54 -7.44
CA TRP A 104 7.58 12.93 -7.70
C TRP A 104 6.45 13.69 -8.38
N MET A 105 5.79 13.10 -9.38
CA MET A 105 4.65 13.74 -10.09
C MET A 105 3.46 14.05 -9.18
N VAL A 106 3.22 13.20 -8.18
CA VAL A 106 2.18 13.41 -7.16
C VAL A 106 2.57 14.56 -6.23
N LEU A 107 3.86 14.67 -5.86
CA LEU A 107 4.39 15.61 -4.87
C LEU A 107 4.75 16.99 -5.42
N SER A 108 5.07 17.12 -6.71
CA SER A 108 5.36 18.41 -7.35
C SER A 108 4.04 19.17 -7.56
N GLY A 109 3.85 20.22 -6.77
CA GLY A 109 2.71 21.14 -6.83
C GLY A 109 2.75 22.03 -8.06
#